data_AF-A0A955XJ10-F1
#
_entry.id   AF-A0A955XJ10-F1
#
_cell.length_a   1.000
_cell.length_b   1.000
_cell.length_c   1.000
_cell.angle_alpha   90.00
_cell.angle_beta   90.00
_cell.angle_gamma   90.00
#
_symmetry.space_group_name_H-M   'P 1'
#
loop_
_entity.id
_entity.type
_entity.pdbx_description
1 polymer ?
#
loop_
_entity_poly.entity_id
_entity_poly.type
_entity_poly.pdbx_seq_one_letter_code
_entity_poly.pdbx_strand_id
1 'polypeptide(L)'
;MIGRLFSKKQDHIEFEQVAMPQADALYGAALRMTRNPTQAEDLVQETLMRAYRFWHRFEQGTNIKAWLFRIQTNIFINRYRKKQTEQQVL
;
A
#
# COMPACT_ATOMS: atom_id res chain seq x y z
N MET A 1 4.79 17.86 -25.64
CA MET A 1 4.93 16.55 -24.96
C MET A 1 6.01 16.51 -23.86
N ILE A 2 6.64 17.64 -23.49
CA ILE A 2 7.72 17.67 -22.49
C ILE A 2 7.18 17.66 -21.03
N GLY A 3 6.04 18.28 -20.74
CA GLY A 3 5.50 18.40 -19.37
C GLY A 3 5.10 17.10 -18.67
N ARG A 4 4.73 16.05 -19.43
CA ARG A 4 4.28 14.76 -18.84
C ARG A 4 5.42 13.97 -18.18
N LEU A 5 6.66 14.13 -18.67
CA LEU A 5 7.84 13.49 -18.09
C LEU A 5 8.26 14.17 -16.78
N PHE A 6 8.18 15.51 -16.72
CA PHE A 6 8.45 16.26 -15.50
C PHE A 6 7.40 16.00 -14.40
N SER A 7 6.13 15.92 -14.78
CA SER A 7 5.03 15.60 -13.83
C SER A 7 5.20 14.22 -13.20
N LYS A 8 5.53 13.18 -13.98
CA LYS A 8 5.74 11.83 -13.41
C LYS A 8 6.91 11.75 -12.42
N LYS A 9 7.97 12.56 -12.64
CA LYS A 9 9.11 12.63 -11.73
C LYS A 9 8.75 13.37 -10.44
N GLN A 10 7.93 14.42 -10.54
CA GLN A 10 7.45 15.16 -9.38
C GLN A 10 6.52 14.30 -8.50
N ASP A 11 5.56 13.60 -9.12
CA ASP A 11 4.64 12.68 -8.41
C ASP A 11 5.40 11.61 -7.61
N HIS A 12 6.50 11.11 -8.16
CA HIS A 12 7.37 10.13 -7.50
C HIS A 12 8.03 10.71 -6.24
N ILE A 13 8.63 11.90 -6.36
CA ILE A 13 9.32 12.56 -5.25
C ILE A 13 8.32 12.85 -4.11
N GLU A 14 7.16 13.41 -4.43
CA GLU A 14 6.13 13.71 -3.45
C GLU A 14 5.58 12.45 -2.77
N PHE A 15 5.31 11.40 -3.56
CA PHE A 15 4.89 10.12 -3.01
C PHE A 15 5.93 9.56 -2.04
N GLU A 16 7.21 9.52 -2.42
CA GLU A 16 8.27 9.00 -1.56
C GLU A 16 8.37 9.77 -0.25
N GLN A 17 8.36 11.10 -0.31
CA GLN A 17 8.44 11.96 0.87
C GLN A 17 7.28 11.77 1.85
N VAL A 18 6.08 11.49 1.33
CA VAL A 18 4.86 11.42 2.13
C VAL A 18 4.55 10.00 2.59
N ALA A 19 4.76 8.99 1.72
CA ALA A 19 4.38 7.60 1.98
C ALA A 19 5.49 6.78 2.66
N MET A 20 6.77 6.95 2.28
CA MET A 20 7.86 6.13 2.83
C MET A 20 8.04 6.27 4.35
N PRO A 21 7.84 7.45 4.97
CA PRO A 21 7.88 7.55 6.44
C PRO A 21 6.83 6.69 7.16
N GLN A 22 5.81 6.18 6.45
CA GLN A 22 4.79 5.30 7.02
C GLN A 22 5.13 3.80 6.87
N ALA A 23 6.23 3.44 6.20
CA ALA A 23 6.59 2.06 5.90
C ALA A 23 6.71 1.20 7.17
N ASP A 24 7.39 1.70 8.21
CA ASP A 24 7.57 0.97 9.48
C ASP A 24 6.24 0.76 10.20
N ALA A 25 5.35 1.76 10.18
CA ALA A 25 4.02 1.65 10.78
C ALA A 25 3.15 0.63 10.03
N LEU A 26 3.21 0.62 8.70
CA LEU A 26 2.55 -0.37 7.86
C LEU A 26 3.12 -1.78 8.10
N TYR A 27 4.43 -1.90 8.29
CA TYR A 27 5.09 -3.19 8.57
C TYR A 27 4.68 -3.76 9.93
N GLY A 28 4.70 -2.94 10.98
CA GLY A 28 4.23 -3.35 12.30
C GLY A 28 2.77 -3.80 12.31
N ALA A 29 1.91 -3.12 11.55
CA ALA A 29 0.52 -3.54 11.37
C ALA A 29 0.41 -4.85 10.57
N ALA A 30 1.14 -4.96 9.46
CA ALA A 30 1.17 -6.15 8.62
C ALA A 30 1.64 -7.38 9.41
N LEU A 31 2.67 -7.26 10.25
CA LEU A 31 3.14 -8.34 11.13
C LEU A 31 2.03 -8.86 12.06
N ARG A 32 1.22 -7.96 12.62
CA ARG A 32 0.09 -8.35 13.47
C ARG A 32 -1.00 -9.09 12.69
N MET A 33 -1.20 -8.73 11.43
CA MET A 33 -2.21 -9.31 10.54
C MET A 33 -1.79 -10.67 9.98
N THR A 34 -0.55 -10.81 9.54
CA THR A 34 -0.05 -12.02 8.86
C THR A 34 0.57 -13.03 9.81
N ARG A 35 1.10 -12.58 10.96
CA ARG A 35 1.94 -13.38 11.88
C ARG A 35 3.13 -14.06 11.17
N ASN A 36 3.58 -13.48 10.05
CA ASN A 36 4.66 -14.01 9.23
C ASN A 36 5.43 -12.82 8.63
N PRO A 37 6.75 -12.69 8.91
CA PRO A 37 7.56 -11.56 8.44
C PRO A 37 7.57 -11.40 6.92
N THR A 38 7.81 -12.49 6.17
CA THR A 38 7.83 -12.45 4.70
C THR A 38 6.50 -11.98 4.12
N GLN A 39 5.37 -12.52 4.60
CA GLN A 39 4.05 -12.08 4.15
C GLN A 39 3.74 -10.63 4.56
N ALA A 40 4.31 -10.16 5.68
CA ALA A 40 4.17 -8.79 6.11
C ALA A 40 4.93 -7.83 5.18
N GLU A 41 6.17 -8.15 4.82
CA GLU A 41 6.96 -7.42 3.82
C GLU A 41 6.22 -7.36 2.49
N ASP A 42 5.74 -8.51 1.99
CA ASP A 42 4.97 -8.59 0.75
C ASP A 42 3.69 -7.74 0.78
N LEU A 43 3.03 -7.68 1.94
CA LEU A 43 1.82 -6.87 2.13
C LEU A 43 2.15 -5.37 2.13
N VAL A 44 3.25 -4.95 2.77
CA VAL A 44 3.71 -3.55 2.75
C VAL A 44 4.11 -3.14 1.34
N GLN A 45 4.90 -3.97 0.66
CA GLN A 45 5.32 -3.73 -0.72
C GLN A 45 4.11 -3.56 -1.64
N GLU A 46 3.14 -4.50 -1.60
CA GLU A 46 1.93 -4.37 -2.43
C GLU A 46 1.11 -3.13 -2.06
N THR A 47 1.07 -2.76 -0.78
CA THR A 47 0.39 -1.53 -0.33
C THR A 47 1.02 -0.30 -0.96
N LEU A 48 2.35 -0.15 -0.87
CA LEU A 48 3.06 1.01 -1.44
C LEU A 48 2.95 1.04 -2.96
N MET A 49 3.05 -0.11 -3.64
CA MET A 49 2.86 -0.19 -5.10
C MET A 49 1.44 0.23 -5.53
N ARG A 50 0.40 -0.20 -4.80
CA ARG A 50 -0.97 0.22 -5.08
C ARG A 50 -1.19 1.69 -4.74
N ALA A 51 -0.64 2.16 -3.62
CA ALA A 51 -0.71 3.55 -3.22
C ALA A 51 -0.09 4.46 -4.30
N TYR A 52 1.09 4.11 -4.80
CA TYR A 52 1.72 4.86 -5.89
C TYR A 52 0.86 4.88 -7.16
N ARG A 53 0.28 3.73 -7.55
CA ARG A 53 -0.64 3.65 -8.71
C ARG A 53 -1.85 4.57 -8.57
N PHE A 54 -2.37 4.72 -7.36
CA PHE A 54 -3.53 5.56 -7.06
C PHE A 54 -3.14 6.92 -6.45
N TRP A 55 -1.87 7.32 -6.54
CA TRP A 55 -1.37 8.55 -5.92
C TRP A 55 -2.13 9.79 -6.38
N HIS A 56 -2.46 9.85 -7.67
CA HIS A 56 -3.29 10.92 -8.25
C HIS A 56 -4.70 11.08 -7.62
N ARG A 57 -5.15 10.12 -6.81
CA ARG A 57 -6.43 10.18 -6.06
C ARG A 57 -6.26 10.56 -4.60
N PHE A 58 -5.02 10.64 -4.12
CA PHE A 58 -4.75 11.12 -2.77
C PHE A 58 -4.90 12.64 -2.76
N GLU A 59 -5.70 13.14 -1.82
CA GLU A 59 -5.87 14.58 -1.62
C GLU A 59 -4.82 15.07 -0.63
N GLN A 60 -3.92 15.94 -1.09
CA GLN A 60 -2.86 16.51 -0.25
C GLN A 60 -3.47 17.28 0.93
N GLY A 61 -2.82 17.21 2.09
CA GLY A 61 -3.33 17.79 3.35
C GLY A 61 -4.28 16.88 4.13
N THR A 62 -4.70 15.75 3.55
CA THR A 62 -5.45 14.71 4.28
C THR A 62 -4.51 13.70 4.96
N ASN A 63 -5.08 12.78 5.76
CA ASN A 63 -4.29 11.84 6.55
C ASN A 63 -3.72 10.69 5.70
N ILE A 64 -2.46 10.83 5.28
CA ILE A 64 -1.74 9.80 4.52
C ILE A 64 -1.74 8.44 5.21
N LYS A 65 -1.52 8.41 6.53
CA LYS A 65 -1.44 7.17 7.29
C LYS A 65 -2.77 6.42 7.20
N ALA A 66 -3.89 7.09 7.44
CA ALA A 66 -5.22 6.48 7.33
C ALA A 66 -5.49 5.96 5.90
N TRP A 67 -5.10 6.71 4.88
CA TRP A 67 -5.26 6.31 3.49
C TRP A 67 -4.47 5.04 3.15
N LEU A 68 -3.19 4.98 3.55
CA LEU A 68 -2.34 3.80 3.33
C LEU A 68 -2.85 2.57 4.09
N PHE A 69 -3.27 2.74 5.35
CA PHE A 69 -3.82 1.64 6.16
C PHE A 69 -5.13 1.10 5.58
N ARG A 70 -5.96 1.96 4.95
CA ARG A 70 -7.16 1.52 4.22
C ARG A 70 -6.78 0.65 3.02
N ILE A 71 -5.77 1.03 2.25
CA ILE A 71 -5.26 0.23 1.12
C ILE A 71 -4.74 -1.12 1.62
N GLN A 72 -3.89 -1.12 2.64
CA GLN A 72 -3.30 -2.34 3.21
C GLN A 72 -4.36 -3.31 3.72
N THR A 73 -5.34 -2.80 4.46
CA THR A 73 -6.44 -3.59 5.00
C THR A 73 -7.27 -4.23 3.88
N ASN A 74 -7.58 -3.47 2.82
CA ASN A 74 -8.30 -4.00 1.67
C ASN A 74 -7.52 -5.10 0.95
N ILE A 75 -6.20 -4.95 0.79
CA ILE A 75 -5.34 -5.99 0.22
C ILE A 75 -5.41 -7.26 1.07
N PHE A 76 -5.20 -7.14 2.39
CA PHE A 76 -5.19 -8.28 3.28
C PHE A 76 -6.52 -9.04 3.30
N ILE A 77 -7.65 -8.34 3.42
CA ILE A 77 -8.98 -8.95 3.41
C ILE A 77 -9.21 -9.73 2.11
N ASN A 78 -8.83 -9.16 0.97
CA ASN A 78 -8.97 -9.82 -0.32
C ASN A 78 -8.09 -11.09 -0.42
N ARG A 79 -6.84 -11.02 0.05
CA ARG A 79 -5.94 -12.20 0.12
C ARG A 79 -6.50 -13.29 1.03
N TYR A 80 -7.02 -12.91 2.21
CA TYR A 80 -7.60 -13.84 3.17
C TYR A 80 -8.84 -14.55 2.61
N ARG A 81 -9.77 -13.80 1.99
CA ARG A 81 -10.97 -14.37 1.35
C ARG A 81 -10.63 -15.36 0.23
N LYS A 82 -9.62 -15.04 -0.58
CA LYS A 82 -9.16 -15.92 -1.66
C LYS A 82 -8.63 -17.25 -1.09
N LYS A 83 -7.79 -17.19 -0.05
CA LYS A 83 -7.25 -18.39 0.61
C LYS A 83 -8.36 -19.26 1.22
N GLN A 84 -9.37 -18.66 1.85
CA GLN A 84 -10.52 -19.40 2.39
C GLN A 84 -11.32 -20.12 1.29
N THR A 85 -11.54 -19.45 0.16
CA THR A 85 -12.27 -20.04 -0.97
C THR A 85 -11.48 -21.21 -1.58
N GLU A 86 -10.17 -21.05 -1.79
CA GLU A 86 -9.31 -22.12 -2.33
C GLU A 86 -9.22 -23.34 -1.39
N GLN A 87 -9.30 -23.13 -0.07
CA GLN A 87 -9.31 -24.22 0.91
C GLN A 87 -10.64 -24.99 1.00
N GLN A 88 -11.77 -24.39 0.61
CA GLN A 88 -13.08 -25.06 0.64
C GLN A 88 -13.36 -25.93 -0.59
N VAL A 89 -12.56 -25.76 -1.66
CA VAL A 89 -12.75 -26.46 -2.94
C VAL A 89 -11.81 -27.67 -3.07
N LEU A 90 -10.99 -27.93 -2.04
CA LEU A 90 -10.13 -29.12 -1.88
C LEU A 90 -10.74 -30.06 -0.84
#